data_AF-A0A2E0VZ27-F1
#
_entry.id   AF-A0A2E0VZ27-F1
#
_cell.length_a   1.000
_cell.length_b   1.000
_cell.length_c   1.000
_cell.angle_alpha   90.00
_cell.angle_beta   90.00
_cell.angle_gamma   90.00
#
_symmetry.space_group_name_H-M   'P 1'
#
loop_
_entity.id
_entity.type
_entity.pdbx_description
1 polymer ?
#
loop_
_entity_poly.entity_id
_entity_poly.type
_entity_poly.pdbx_seq_one_letter_code
_entity_poly.pdbx_strand_id
1 'polypeptide(L)'
;MKEIVIKISDYFDNKYTALVGRPNGEKLLDLLKKKSILLRDLEKEKDIIYIDIPSYILTMNKSFFLGFLETRVQELGKEHFLKKYLFRNNEHISNLVEEKFVDAALSSSPPEEIINA
;
A
#
# COMPACT_ATOMS: atom_id res chain seq x y z
N MET A 1 4.29 20.53 7.04
CA MET A 1 4.08 19.23 6.37
C MET A 1 3.53 18.27 7.40
N LYS A 2 2.33 17.71 7.16
CA LYS A 2 1.67 16.74 8.05
C LYS A 2 1.93 15.34 7.52
N GLU A 3 2.56 14.50 8.32
CA GLU A 3 2.89 13.12 7.96
C GLU A 3 2.26 12.12 8.93
N ILE A 4 2.11 10.88 8.46
CA ILE A 4 1.72 9.74 9.29
C ILE A 4 2.54 8.50 8.90
N VAL A 5 2.77 7.61 9.86
CA VAL A 5 3.48 6.35 9.65
C VAL A 5 2.54 5.18 9.93
N ILE A 6 2.40 4.28 8.96
CA ILE A 6 1.78 2.97 9.10
C ILE A 6 2.90 1.95 9.25
N LYS A 7 3.06 1.39 10.46
CA LYS A 7 4.08 0.39 10.76
C LYS A 7 3.59 -0.99 10.41
N ILE A 8 4.22 -1.65 9.43
CA ILE A 8 3.82 -3.00 9.01
C ILE A 8 4.02 -4.03 10.14
N SER A 9 4.98 -3.79 11.05
CA SER A 9 5.20 -4.62 12.24
C SER A 9 4.01 -4.67 13.20
N ASP A 10 3.07 -3.72 13.13
CA ASP A 10 1.87 -3.71 13.97
C ASP A 10 0.80 -4.70 13.47
N TYR A 11 1.04 -5.33 12.31
CA TYR A 11 0.07 -6.19 11.61
C TYR A 11 0.64 -7.56 11.23
N PHE A 12 1.96 -7.72 11.15
CA PHE A 12 2.62 -8.97 10.80
C PHE A 12 3.71 -9.33 11.81
N ASP A 13 3.72 -10.60 12.23
CA ASP A 13 4.72 -11.18 13.12
C ASP A 13 6.13 -11.12 12.50
N ASN A 14 7.18 -11.12 13.34
CA ASN A 14 8.58 -11.10 12.91
C ASN A 14 9.03 -12.38 12.19
N LYS A 15 8.17 -13.41 12.17
CA LYS A 15 8.37 -14.65 11.41
C LYS A 15 8.19 -14.47 9.91
N TYR A 16 7.49 -13.43 9.49
CA TYR A 16 7.32 -13.12 8.07
C TYR A 16 8.56 -12.39 7.57
N THR A 17 9.23 -12.94 6.55
CA THR A 17 10.38 -12.29 5.88
C THR A 17 10.02 -11.73 4.51
N ALA A 18 8.78 -11.95 4.05
CA ALA A 18 8.27 -11.43 2.79
C ALA A 18 6.77 -11.12 2.88
N LEU A 19 6.35 -10.04 2.21
CA LEU A 19 4.94 -9.65 2.07
C LEU A 19 4.41 -10.20 0.75
N VAL A 20 3.65 -11.31 0.82
CA VAL A 20 3.23 -12.05 -0.38
C VAL A 20 1.75 -12.38 -0.39
N GLY A 21 1.16 -12.33 -1.59
CA GLY A 21 -0.20 -12.78 -1.85
C GLY A 21 -1.26 -11.69 -1.66
N ARG A 22 -2.19 -11.60 -2.62
CA ARG A 22 -3.28 -10.61 -2.62
C ARG A 22 -4.15 -10.68 -1.34
N PRO A 23 -4.56 -11.87 -0.84
CA PRO A 23 -5.35 -11.96 0.40
C PRO A 23 -4.64 -11.36 1.63
N ASN A 24 -3.30 -11.39 1.68
CA ASN A 24 -2.56 -10.79 2.80
C ASN A 24 -2.49 -9.26 2.70
N GLY A 25 -2.46 -8.70 1.48
CA GLY A 25 -2.60 -7.26 1.26
C GLY A 25 -3.99 -6.75 1.63
N GLU A 26 -5.03 -7.47 1.23
CA GLU A 26 -6.42 -7.17 1.59
C GLU A 26 -6.63 -7.27 3.10
N LYS A 27 -6.07 -8.31 3.73
CA LYS A 27 -6.09 -8.47 5.18
C LYS A 27 -5.46 -7.28 5.91
N LEU A 28 -4.33 -6.74 5.42
CA LEU A 28 -3.72 -5.55 6.00
C LEU A 28 -4.67 -4.35 5.92
N LEU A 29 -5.29 -4.14 4.76
CA LEU A 29 -6.26 -3.06 4.56
C LEU A 29 -7.46 -3.20 5.53
N ASP A 30 -7.95 -4.40 5.73
CA ASP A 30 -9.05 -4.67 6.68
C ASP A 30 -8.64 -4.48 8.14
N LEU A 31 -7.40 -4.82 8.50
CA LEU A 31 -6.87 -4.54 9.84
C LEU A 31 -6.76 -3.04 10.10
N LEU A 32 -6.39 -2.24 9.09
CA LEU A 32 -6.40 -0.78 9.19
C LEU A 32 -7.83 -0.26 9.43
N LYS A 33 -8.80 -0.71 8.64
CA LYS A 33 -10.22 -0.34 8.82
C LYS A 33 -10.73 -0.69 10.23
N LYS A 34 -10.37 -1.87 10.75
CA LYS A 34 -10.73 -2.29 12.12
C LYS A 34 -10.14 -1.40 13.21
N LYS A 35 -9.01 -0.76 12.95
CA LYS A 35 -8.40 0.26 13.82
C LYS A 35 -8.90 1.68 13.51
N SER A 36 -10.00 1.81 12.75
CA SER A 36 -10.58 3.08 12.29
C SER A 36 -9.61 3.91 11.45
N ILE A 37 -8.66 3.26 10.77
CA ILE A 37 -7.74 3.90 9.84
C ILE A 37 -8.27 3.71 8.43
N LEU A 38 -8.81 4.78 7.85
CA LEU A 38 -9.24 4.83 6.46
C LEU A 38 -8.22 5.60 5.62
N LEU A 39 -7.60 4.93 4.65
CA LEU A 39 -6.55 5.52 3.82
C LEU A 39 -7.00 6.81 3.11
N ARG A 40 -8.24 6.83 2.58
CA ARG A 40 -8.82 8.02 1.94
C ARG A 40 -8.91 9.23 2.87
N ASP A 41 -9.15 9.02 4.16
CA ASP A 41 -9.24 10.11 5.12
C ASP A 41 -7.85 10.60 5.51
N LEU A 42 -6.90 9.66 5.69
CA LEU A 42 -5.48 10.02 5.87
C LEU A 42 -4.95 10.84 4.69
N GLU A 43 -5.31 10.51 3.46
CA GLU A 43 -4.87 11.24 2.26
C GLU A 43 -5.34 12.71 2.21
N LYS A 44 -6.51 12.99 2.79
CA LYS A 44 -7.05 14.36 2.92
C LYS A 44 -6.34 15.15 4.02
N GLU A 45 -6.00 14.48 5.11
CA GLU A 45 -5.43 15.11 6.31
C GLU A 45 -3.91 15.26 6.27
N LYS A 46 -3.24 14.37 5.55
CA LYS A 46 -1.79 14.19 5.54
C LYS A 46 -1.22 14.46 4.15
N ASP A 47 -0.09 15.15 4.15
CA ASP A 47 0.69 15.40 2.94
C ASP A 47 1.36 14.11 2.48
N ILE A 48 1.87 13.31 3.42
CA ILE A 48 2.59 12.06 3.17
C ILE A 48 2.14 10.96 4.13
N ILE A 49 2.00 9.75 3.60
CA ILE A 49 1.74 8.50 4.30
C ILE A 49 2.96 7.60 4.12
N TYR A 50 3.69 7.37 5.21
CA TYR A 50 4.82 6.45 5.22
C TYR A 50 4.35 5.03 5.51
N ILE A 51 4.73 4.10 4.64
CA ILE A 51 4.61 2.67 4.90
C ILE A 51 5.98 2.21 5.42
N ASP A 52 6.06 1.99 6.73
CA ASP A 52 7.30 1.61 7.41
C ASP A 52 7.46 0.09 7.34
N ILE A 53 8.41 -0.35 6.50
CA ILE A 53 8.74 -1.75 6.29
C ILE A 53 9.80 -2.16 7.31
N PRO A 54 9.50 -3.10 8.22
CA PRO A 54 10.49 -3.54 9.20
C PRO A 54 11.65 -4.27 8.50
N SER A 55 12.86 -4.14 9.02
CA SER A 55 14.11 -4.62 8.38
C SER A 55 14.17 -6.12 8.15
N TYR A 56 13.38 -6.91 8.87
CA TYR A 56 13.29 -8.37 8.68
C TYR A 56 12.45 -8.76 7.46
N ILE A 57 11.67 -7.83 6.89
CA ILE A 57 10.97 -8.03 5.62
C ILE A 57 11.93 -7.68 4.50
N LEU A 58 12.29 -8.68 3.70
CA LEU A 58 13.25 -8.56 2.62
C LEU A 58 12.60 -8.10 1.30
N THR A 59 11.35 -8.50 1.07
CA THR A 59 10.66 -8.22 -0.20
C THR A 59 9.15 -8.15 -0.05
N MET A 60 8.50 -7.55 -1.04
CA MET A 60 7.05 -7.49 -1.20
C MET A 60 6.74 -7.86 -2.65
N ASN A 61 5.80 -8.79 -2.87
CA ASN A 61 5.41 -9.14 -4.22
C ASN A 61 4.26 -8.26 -4.73
N LYS A 62 4.12 -8.24 -6.06
CA LYS A 62 3.09 -7.47 -6.77
C LYS A 62 1.69 -7.77 -6.24
N SER A 63 1.35 -9.05 -6.05
CA SER A 63 0.00 -9.43 -5.62
C SER A 63 -0.35 -8.88 -4.24
N PHE A 64 0.59 -8.87 -3.29
CA PHE A 64 0.39 -8.24 -1.99
C PHE A 64 0.12 -6.75 -2.13
N PHE A 65 0.97 -6.04 -2.89
CA PHE A 65 0.80 -4.61 -3.14
C PHE A 65 -0.59 -4.30 -3.73
N LEU A 66 -1.02 -5.07 -4.73
CA LEU A 66 -2.32 -4.85 -5.36
C LEU A 66 -3.47 -5.06 -4.36
N GLY A 67 -3.42 -6.12 -3.57
CA GLY A 67 -4.43 -6.34 -2.52
C GLY A 67 -4.50 -5.21 -1.48
N PHE A 68 -3.40 -4.49 -1.27
CA PHE A 68 -3.34 -3.40 -0.30
C PHE A 68 -3.71 -2.03 -0.90
N LEU A 69 -3.16 -1.68 -2.07
CA LEU A 69 -3.15 -0.28 -2.57
C LEU A 69 -3.62 -0.12 -4.02
N GLU A 70 -4.04 -1.18 -4.73
CA GLU A 70 -4.48 -1.08 -6.14
C GLU A 70 -5.53 0.01 -6.35
N THR A 71 -6.61 -0.02 -5.58
CA THR A 71 -7.68 0.98 -5.65
C THR A 71 -7.17 2.40 -5.35
N ARG A 72 -6.21 2.55 -4.43
CA ARG A 72 -5.62 3.88 -4.14
C ARG A 72 -4.79 4.39 -5.31
N VAL A 73 -4.00 3.53 -5.93
CA VAL A 73 -3.23 3.87 -7.13
C VAL A 73 -4.15 4.28 -8.27
N GLN A 74 -5.22 3.51 -8.51
CA GLN A 74 -6.18 3.78 -9.58
C GLN A 74 -6.89 5.13 -9.39
N GLU A 75 -7.29 5.46 -8.16
CA GLU A 75 -7.99 6.71 -7.89
C GLU A 75 -7.08 7.96 -7.84
N LEU A 76 -5.86 7.82 -7.33
CA LEU A 76 -4.92 8.95 -7.24
C LEU A 76 -4.14 9.16 -8.54
N GLY A 77 -3.93 8.11 -9.32
CA GLY A 77 -2.97 8.08 -10.42
C GLY A 77 -1.52 7.97 -9.94
N LYS A 78 -0.63 7.59 -10.87
CA LYS A 78 0.79 7.29 -10.59
C LYS A 78 1.51 8.40 -9.83
N GLU A 79 1.52 9.61 -10.38
CA GLU A 79 2.32 10.71 -9.83
C GLU A 79 1.85 11.14 -8.44
N HIS A 80 0.54 11.24 -8.24
CA HIS A 80 -0.01 11.63 -6.94
C HIS A 80 0.25 10.52 -5.92
N PHE A 81 0.01 9.26 -6.29
CA PHE A 81 0.28 8.12 -5.42
C PHE A 81 1.74 8.10 -4.94
N LEU A 82 2.71 8.25 -5.86
CA LEU A 82 4.14 8.23 -5.51
C LEU A 82 4.58 9.43 -4.66
N LYS A 83 3.88 10.57 -4.75
CA LYS A 83 4.12 11.71 -3.85
C LYS A 83 3.48 11.51 -2.47
N LYS A 84 2.37 10.77 -2.41
CA LYS A 84 1.55 10.57 -1.20
C LYS A 84 2.01 9.38 -0.36
N TYR A 85 2.40 8.27 -1.00
CA TYR A 85 2.78 7.02 -0.35
C TYR A 85 4.27 6.75 -0.52
N LEU A 86 5.00 6.72 0.58
CA LEU A 86 6.45 6.47 0.58
C LEU A 86 6.79 5.24 1.42
N PHE A 87 7.47 4.28 0.80
CA PHE A 87 7.90 3.04 1.43
C PHE A 87 9.29 3.24 2.05
N ARG A 88 9.38 3.21 3.37
CA ARG A 88 10.64 3.46 4.11
C ARG A 88 11.25 2.16 4.63
N ASN A 89 12.55 2.23 4.92
CA ASN A 89 13.33 1.16 5.56
C ASN A 89 13.50 -0.14 4.74
N ASN A 90 13.13 -0.10 3.45
CA ASN A 90 13.50 -1.13 2.48
C ASN A 90 13.54 -0.53 1.05
N GLU A 91 14.73 -0.17 0.57
CA GLU A 91 14.94 0.44 -0.76
C GLU A 91 14.51 -0.50 -1.89
N HIS A 92 14.77 -1.80 -1.76
CA HIS A 92 14.34 -2.79 -2.74
C HIS A 92 12.82 -2.78 -2.93
N ILE A 93 12.05 -2.71 -1.83
CA ILE A 93 10.59 -2.59 -1.89
C ILE A 93 10.16 -1.25 -2.50
N SER A 94 10.80 -0.13 -2.13
CA SER A 94 10.48 1.18 -2.74
C SER A 94 10.63 1.14 -4.25
N ASN A 95 11.76 0.61 -4.74
CA ASN A 95 12.05 0.49 -6.17
C ASN A 95 11.04 -0.43 -6.87
N LEU A 96 10.67 -1.56 -6.26
CA LEU A 96 9.63 -2.44 -6.81
C LEU A 96 8.26 -1.73 -6.95
N VAL A 97 7.90 -0.90 -5.97
CA VAL A 97 6.65 -0.13 -6.01
C VAL A 97 6.69 0.88 -7.15
N GLU A 98 7.74 1.70 -7.18
CA GLU A 98 7.92 2.81 -8.12
C GLU A 98 8.03 2.34 -9.57
N GLU A 99 8.82 1.29 -9.82
CA GLU A 99 9.15 0.83 -11.17
C GLU A 99 8.17 -0.19 -11.75
N LYS A 100 7.42 -0.91 -10.90
CA LYS A 100 6.64 -2.08 -11.35
C LYS A 100 5.22 -2.13 -10.83
N PHE A 101 5.01 -1.92 -9.53
CA PHE A 101 3.71 -2.25 -8.94
C PHE A 101 2.65 -1.17 -9.19
N VAL A 102 3.05 0.10 -9.21
CA VAL A 102 2.13 1.20 -9.54
C VAL A 102 1.61 1.06 -10.97
N ASP A 103 2.50 0.79 -11.94
CA ASP A 103 2.08 0.60 -13.33
C ASP A 103 1.19 -0.63 -13.51
N ALA A 104 1.45 -1.70 -12.75
CA ALA A 104 0.60 -2.87 -12.75
C ALA A 104 -0.81 -2.59 -12.20
N ALA A 105 -0.94 -1.75 -11.17
CA ALA A 105 -2.24 -1.36 -10.62
C ALA A 105 -3.04 -0.46 -11.57
N LEU A 106 -2.37 0.32 -12.41
CA LEU A 106 -3.02 1.12 -13.45
C LEU A 106 -3.40 0.30 -14.70
N SER A 107 -2.71 -0.82 -14.92
CA SER A 107 -2.97 -1.73 -16.03
C SER A 107 -4.02 -2.79 -15.72
N SER A 108 -4.40 -2.97 -14.45
CA SER A 108 -5.49 -3.86 -14.08
C SER A 108 -6.84 -3.20 -14.39
N SER A 109 -7.80 -3.99 -14.82
CA SER A 109 -9.19 -3.52 -14.95
C SER A 109 -9.63 -2.97 -13.58
N PRO A 110 -10.29 -1.80 -13.53
CA PRO A 110 -10.88 -1.32 -12.29
C PRO A 110 -11.82 -2.41 -11.73
N PRO A 111 -11.91 -2.58 -10.40
CA PRO A 111 -12.87 -3.48 -9.80
C PRO A 111 -14.26 -3.22 -10.39
N GLU A 112 -15.01 -4.28 -10.71
CA GLU A 112 -16.29 -4.26 -11.44
C GLU A 112 -17.40 -3.38 -10.80
N GLU A 113 -17.16 -2.78 -9.63
CA GLU A 113 -18.10 -1.92 -8.90
C GLU A 113 -18.33 -0.52 -9.51
N ILE A 114 -17.62 -0.12 -10.57
CA ILE A 114 -17.81 1.23 -11.17
C ILE A 114 -18.78 1.23 -12.38
N ILE A 115 -19.25 0.08 -12.87
CA ILE A 115 -20.08 0.04 -14.10
C ILE A 115 -21.60 0.17 -13.81
N ASN A 116 -22.06 0.15 -12.55
CA ASN A 116 -23.49 0.24 -12.23
C ASN A 116 -23.82 1.24 -11.11
N ALA A 117 -23.58 2.54 -11.34
CA ALA A 117 -24.15 3.63 -10.54
C ALA A 117 -24.81 4.68 -11.44
#